data_AF-A0A3N9GXE3-F1
#
_entry.id   AF-A0A3N9GXE3-F1
#
_cell.length_a   1.000
_cell.length_b   1.000
_cell.length_c   1.000
_cell.angle_alpha   90.00
_cell.angle_beta   90.00
_cell.angle_gamma   90.00
#
_symmetry.space_group_name_H-M   'P 1'
#
loop_
_entity.id
_entity.type
_entity.pdbx_description
1 polymer ?
#
loop_
_entity_poly.entity_id
_entity_poly.type
_entity_poly.pdbx_seq_one_letter_code
_entity_poly.pdbx_strand_id
1 'polypeptide(L)'
;MRIDQSYRRFDIAATLSPLPGNRAIASVDVTTDDPGRLADLGTGQFLQIRKWLESNDVALLTVVFDECKVAIDHYADNVDDA
;
A
#
# COMPACT_ATOMS: atom_id res chain seq x y z
N MET A 1 12.65 4.85 -6.25
CA MET A 1 12.20 3.58 -6.88
C MET A 1 10.70 3.49 -6.70
N ARG A 2 9.97 2.82 -7.60
CA ARG A 2 8.51 2.75 -7.53
C ARG A 2 7.99 1.41 -8.02
N ILE A 3 6.89 0.94 -7.42
CA ILE A 3 6.10 -0.21 -7.82
C ILE A 3 4.69 0.29 -8.06
N ASP A 4 4.13 0.00 -9.23
CA ASP A 4 2.74 0.31 -9.58
C ASP A 4 2.06 -0.98 -10.02
N GLN A 5 0.97 -1.34 -9.36
CA GLN A 5 0.25 -2.57 -9.66
C GLN A 5 -1.22 -2.48 -9.23
N SER A 6 -2.11 -2.97 -10.08
CA SER A 6 -3.50 -3.22 -9.72
C SER A 6 -3.63 -4.56 -9.00
N TYR A 7 -4.35 -4.58 -7.88
CA TYR A 7 -4.63 -5.75 -7.06
C TYR A 7 -6.07 -5.70 -6.54
N ARG A 8 -6.86 -6.75 -6.81
CA ARG A 8 -8.29 -6.82 -6.44
C ARG A 8 -9.04 -5.51 -6.70
N ARG A 9 -8.95 -4.94 -7.92
CA ARG A 9 -9.56 -3.64 -8.34
C ARG A 9 -9.16 -2.40 -7.53
N PHE A 10 -8.09 -2.49 -6.75
CA PHE A 10 -7.37 -1.33 -6.24
C PHE A 10 -6.11 -1.12 -7.07
N ASP A 11 -5.79 0.12 -7.37
CA ASP A 11 -4.50 0.51 -7.91
C ASP A 11 -3.60 0.91 -6.75
N ILE A 12 -2.44 0.26 -6.67
CA ILE A 12 -1.49 0.44 -5.57
C ILE A 12 -0.19 1.01 -6.15
N ALA A 13 0.27 2.10 -5.56
CA ALA A 13 1.47 2.81 -5.94
C ALA A 13 2.43 2.89 -4.73
N ALA A 14 3.48 2.08 -4.72
CA ALA A 14 4.50 2.11 -3.68
C ALA A 14 5.73 2.88 -4.17
N THR A 15 6.13 3.93 -3.46
CA THR A 15 7.27 4.79 -3.77
C THR A 15 8.30 4.75 -2.63
N LEU A 16 9.56 4.58 -2.98
CA LEU A 16 10.68 4.68 -2.05
C LEU A 16 11.39 6.03 -2.22
N SER A 17 11.33 6.84 -1.16
CA SER A 17 11.92 8.16 -1.08
C SER A 17 13.19 8.11 -0.22
N PRO A 18 14.39 8.27 -0.81
CA PRO A 18 15.65 8.14 -0.08
C PRO A 18 15.86 9.28 0.92
N LEU A 19 16.58 8.98 2.00
CA LEU A 19 16.99 9.89 3.07
C LEU A 19 18.50 9.78 3.35
N PRO A 20 19.11 10.77 4.03
CA PRO A 20 20.52 10.71 4.41
C PRO A 20 20.85 9.49 5.27
N GLY A 21 22.03 8.91 5.04
CA GLY A 21 22.53 7.75 5.81
C GLY A 21 21.92 6.42 5.37
N ASN A 22 21.69 6.24 4.06
CA ASN A 22 21.10 5.04 3.45
C ASN A 22 19.67 4.71 3.93
N ARG A 23 18.96 5.61 4.60
CA ARG A 23 17.58 5.39 5.07
C ARG A 23 16.58 5.77 4.00
N ALA A 24 15.31 5.43 4.18
CA ALA A 24 14.25 5.83 3.26
C ALA A 24 12.88 5.91 3.91
N ILE A 25 11.93 6.56 3.23
CA ILE A 25 10.50 6.49 3.52
C ILE A 25 9.85 5.72 2.38
N ALA A 26 9.24 4.58 2.71
CA ALA A 26 8.29 3.92 1.81
C ALA A 26 6.93 4.57 1.96
N SER A 27 6.32 4.95 0.84
CA SER A 27 4.94 5.44 0.78
C SER A 27 4.14 4.51 -0.11
N VAL A 28 2.96 4.08 0.28
CA VAL A 28 2.04 3.29 -0.54
C VAL A 28 0.74 4.04 -0.63
N ASP A 29 0.38 4.45 -1.84
CA ASP A 29 -0.90 5.08 -2.15
C ASP A 29 -1.84 4.03 -2.73
N VAL A 30 -3.07 3.96 -2.23
CA VAL A 30 -4.10 3.04 -2.73
C VAL A 30 -5.27 3.84 -3.27
N THR A 31 -5.62 3.61 -4.53
CA THR A 31 -6.73 4.24 -5.23
C THR A 31 -7.64 3.18 -5.83
N THR A 32 -8.89 3.53 -6.13
CA THR A 32 -9.80 2.69 -6.90
C THR A 32 -10.81 3.61 -7.60
N ASP A 33 -11.39 3.10 -8.68
CA ASP A 33 -12.48 3.75 -9.41
C ASP A 33 -13.86 3.52 -8.77
N ASP A 34 -13.95 2.62 -7.79
CA ASP A 34 -15.16 2.31 -7.04
C ASP A 34 -15.12 2.91 -5.61
N PRO A 35 -15.83 4.03 -5.37
CA PRO A 35 -15.85 4.69 -4.06
C PRO A 35 -16.42 3.82 -2.94
N GLY A 36 -17.29 2.85 -3.26
CA GLY A 36 -17.86 1.93 -2.26
C GLY A 36 -16.76 1.11 -1.61
N ARG A 37 -15.83 0.59 -2.41
CA ARG A 37 -14.72 -0.25 -1.94
C ARG A 37 -13.70 0.47 -1.09
N LEU A 38 -13.55 1.79 -1.23
CA LEU A 38 -12.74 2.59 -0.30
C LEU A 38 -13.38 2.71 1.08
N ALA A 39 -14.71 2.81 1.15
CA ALA A 39 -15.42 2.86 2.42
C ALA A 39 -15.34 1.50 3.14
N ASP A 40 -15.35 0.43 2.35
CA ASP A 40 -15.30 -0.96 2.79
C ASP A 40 -13.94 -1.38 3.38
N LEU A 41 -12.85 -0.74 2.97
CA LEU A 41 -11.51 -0.95 3.56
C LEU A 41 -11.39 -0.48 5.02
N GLY A 42 -12.47 0.03 5.62
CA GLY A 42 -12.53 0.31 7.05
C GLY A 42 -11.66 1.50 7.43
N THR A 43 -12.19 2.71 7.21
CA THR A 43 -11.57 4.01 7.54
C THR A 43 -10.29 4.33 6.74
N GLY A 44 -9.99 5.61 6.53
CA GLY A 44 -8.93 6.12 5.63
C GLY A 44 -7.47 5.73 5.95
N GLN A 45 -7.22 4.65 6.69
CA GLN A 45 -5.90 4.07 6.96
C GLN A 45 -5.23 3.50 5.70
N PHE A 46 -5.99 3.02 4.72
CA PHE A 46 -5.43 2.40 3.51
C PHE A 46 -5.14 3.36 2.36
N LEU A 47 -5.66 4.59 2.40
CA LEU A 47 -5.46 5.57 1.32
C LEU A 47 -3.98 5.93 1.14
N GLN A 48 -3.22 5.98 2.25
CA GLN A 48 -1.80 6.23 2.22
C GLN A 48 -1.10 5.61 3.43
N ILE A 49 -0.20 4.66 3.18
CA ILE A 49 0.71 4.08 4.18
C ILE A 49 2.05 4.77 4.04
N ARG A 50 2.65 5.22 5.15
CA ARG A 50 4.04 5.71 5.18
C ARG A 50 4.83 4.96 6.24
N LYS A 51 5.94 4.33 5.82
CA LYS A 51 6.81 3.54 6.71
C LYS A 51 8.24 4.03 6.62
N TRP A 52 8.86 4.23 7.77
CA TRP A 52 10.29 4.49 7.86
C TRP A 52 11.07 3.20 7.62
N LEU A 53 12.12 3.27 6.80
CA LEU A 53 13.00 2.15 6.47
C LEU A 53 14.45 2.51 6.82
N GLU A 54 15.13 1.56 7.47
CA GLU A 54 16.55 1.69 7.82
C GLU A 54 17.49 1.52 6.61
N SER A 55 16.96 1.07 5.45
CA SER A 55 17.72 0.95 4.20
C SER A 55 16.91 1.46 3.00
N ASN A 56 17.56 2.12 2.06
CA ASN A 56 17.04 2.53 0.77
C ASN A 56 17.12 1.36 -0.24
N ASP A 57 16.40 0.29 0.10
CA ASP A 57 16.41 -0.98 -0.63
C ASP A 57 15.02 -1.29 -1.21
N VAL A 58 14.98 -1.66 -2.49
CA VAL A 58 13.75 -2.06 -3.18
C VAL A 58 13.13 -3.33 -2.60
N ALA A 59 13.95 -4.22 -2.00
CA ALA A 59 13.43 -5.41 -1.32
C ALA A 59 12.54 -5.01 -0.13
N LEU A 60 12.94 -3.97 0.63
CA LEU A 60 12.13 -3.44 1.73
C LEU A 60 10.88 -2.73 1.22
N LEU A 61 10.95 -2.00 0.09
CA LEU A 61 9.76 -1.45 -0.55
C LEU A 61 8.76 -2.54 -0.94
N THR A 62 9.26 -3.68 -1.44
CA THR A 62 8.43 -4.83 -1.84
C THR A 62 7.71 -5.43 -0.63
N VAL A 63 8.38 -5.54 0.53
CA VAL A 63 7.74 -6.00 1.77
C VAL A 63 6.60 -5.08 2.19
N VAL A 64 6.81 -3.76 2.16
CA VAL A 64 5.74 -2.78 2.50
C VAL A 64 4.56 -2.88 1.53
N PHE A 65 4.85 -3.12 0.25
CA PHE A 65 3.84 -3.34 -0.77
C PHE A 65 3.04 -4.64 -0.56
N ASP A 66 3.70 -5.74 -0.17
CA ASP A 66 3.02 -7.01 0.13
C ASP A 66 2.20 -6.92 1.43
N GLU A 67 2.68 -6.21 2.45
CA GLU A 67 1.88 -5.89 3.65
C GLU A 67 0.58 -5.15 3.30
N CYS A 68 0.62 -4.24 2.32
CA CYS A 68 -0.57 -3.55 1.82
C CYS A 68 -1.56 -4.52 1.15
N LYS A 69 -1.08 -5.48 0.35
CA LYS A 69 -1.94 -6.51 -0.25
C LYS A 69 -2.61 -7.39 0.78
N VAL A 70 -1.86 -7.86 1.78
CA VAL A 70 -2.41 -8.68 2.88
C VAL A 70 -3.52 -7.95 3.62
N ALA A 71 -3.35 -6.65 3.84
CA ALA A 71 -4.38 -5.84 4.46
C ALA A 71 -5.60 -5.68 3.54
N ILE A 72 -5.41 -5.42 2.25
CA ILE A 72 -6.52 -5.40 1.27
C ILE A 72 -7.27 -6.74 1.28
N ASP A 73 -6.58 -7.88 1.31
CA ASP A 73 -7.22 -9.19 1.42
C ASP A 73 -8.07 -9.28 2.70
N HIS A 74 -7.52 -8.88 3.84
CA HIS A 74 -8.22 -8.94 5.12
C HIS A 74 -9.50 -8.10 5.16
N TYR A 75 -9.47 -6.89 4.59
CA TYR A 75 -10.62 -5.98 4.65
C TYR A 75 -11.60 -6.17 3.49
N ALA A 76 -11.12 -6.48 2.28
CA ALA A 76 -11.99 -6.70 1.13
C ALA A 76 -12.75 -8.03 1.20
N ASP A 77 -12.17 -9.09 1.79
CA ASP A 77 -12.87 -10.37 1.96
C ASP A 77 -14.07 -10.27 2.92
N ASN A 78 -14.09 -9.30 3.84
CA ASN A 78 -15.26 -9.06 4.72
C ASN A 78 -16.47 -8.48 3.96
N VAL A 79 -16.33 -8.12 2.69
CA VAL A 79 -17.33 -7.34 1.93
C VAL A 79 -17.89 -8.14 0.75
N ASP A 80 -17.07 -9.00 0.12
CA ASP A 80 -17.50 -9.84 -1.01
C ASP A 80 -18.39 -11.04 -0.59
N ASP A 81 -18.56 -11.30 0.72
CA ASP A 81 -19.36 -12.42 1.27
C ASP A 81 -20.81 -12.05 1.68
N ALA A 82 -21.30 -10.85 1.33
CA ALA A 82 -22.62 -10.33 1.72
C ALA A 82 -23.67 -10.28 0.60
#